data_AF-A0A1G0RDG8-F1
#
_entry.id   AF-A0A1G0RDG8-F1
#
_cell.length_a   1.000
_cell.length_b   1.000
_cell.length_c   1.000
_cell.angle_alpha   90.00
_cell.angle_beta   90.00
_cell.angle_gamma   90.00
#
_symmetry.space_group_name_H-M   'P 1'
#
loop_
_entity.id
_entity.type
_entity.pdbx_description
1 polymer ?
#
loop_
_entity_poly.entity_id
_entity_poly.type
_entity_poly.pdbx_seq_one_letter_code
_entity_poly.pdbx_strand_id
1 'polypeptide(L)'
;MNDIFEKIEREDLTEDLTLIADAMGIDVVRNLMRTLSGMYIYIPRVSRLERFVKRYMTENAERPFKEIALDLNVSSQYLWKLRRNSGK
;
A
#
# COMPACT_ATOMS: atom_id res chain seq x y z
N MET A 1 -18.77 12.85 23.79
CA MET A 1 -19.73 12.07 22.96
C MET A 1 -19.31 10.63 23.10
N ASN A 2 -20.22 9.71 23.46
CA ASN A 2 -19.87 8.31 23.66
C ASN A 2 -19.70 7.63 22.30
N ASP A 3 -18.47 7.58 21.82
CA ASP A 3 -18.14 6.91 20.59
C ASP A 3 -18.09 5.40 20.82
N ILE A 4 -18.93 4.65 20.09
CA ILE A 4 -19.04 3.19 20.23
C ILE A 4 -17.74 2.49 19.85
N PHE A 5 -16.96 3.06 18.93
CA PHE A 5 -15.71 2.45 18.46
C PHE A 5 -14.61 2.45 19.52
N GLU A 6 -14.67 3.35 20.51
CA GLU A 6 -13.73 3.37 21.64
C GLU A 6 -13.87 2.16 22.56
N LYS A 7 -15.00 1.45 22.50
CA LYS A 7 -15.23 0.23 23.27
C LYS A 7 -14.66 -1.03 22.63
N ILE A 8 -14.23 -0.96 21.37
CA ILE A 8 -13.68 -2.10 20.64
C ILE A 8 -12.31 -2.41 21.21
N GLU A 9 -12.12 -3.62 21.70
CA GLU A 9 -10.86 -4.13 22.23
C GLU A 9 -10.13 -4.95 21.15
N ARG A 10 -8.87 -5.29 21.39
CA ARG A 10 -8.05 -6.00 20.40
C ARG A 10 -8.63 -7.39 20.11
N GLU A 11 -9.23 -7.99 21.12
CA GLU A 11 -9.87 -9.30 21.11
C GLU A 11 -11.13 -9.34 20.25
N ASP A 12 -11.75 -8.19 19.97
CA ASP A 12 -12.92 -8.07 19.09
C ASP A 12 -12.53 -7.99 17.60
N LEU A 13 -11.24 -7.79 17.31
CA LEU A 13 -10.76 -7.59 15.94
C LEU A 13 -10.68 -8.92 15.18
N THR A 14 -11.01 -8.86 13.89
CA THR A 14 -10.68 -9.93 12.96
C THR A 14 -9.16 -10.05 12.78
N GLU A 15 -8.69 -11.18 12.25
CA GLU A 15 -7.24 -11.44 12.09
C GLU A 15 -6.54 -10.36 11.24
N ASP A 16 -7.15 -9.93 10.15
CA ASP A 16 -6.64 -8.87 9.27
C ASP A 16 -6.61 -7.50 9.97
N LEU A 17 -7.65 -7.14 10.74
CA LEU A 17 -7.65 -5.91 11.53
C LEU A 17 -6.66 -5.98 12.69
N THR A 18 -6.43 -7.17 13.25
CA THR A 18 -5.40 -7.39 14.28
C THR A 18 -4.01 -7.12 13.72
N LEU A 19 -3.71 -7.56 12.49
CA LEU A 19 -2.45 -7.24 11.83
C LEU A 19 -2.25 -5.72 11.65
N ILE A 20 -3.31 -4.98 11.33
CA ILE A 20 -3.26 -3.52 11.22
C ILE A 20 -3.07 -2.89 12.61
N ALA A 21 -3.78 -3.36 13.63
CA ALA A 21 -3.63 -2.88 15.00
C ALA A 21 -2.22 -3.13 15.54
N ASP A 22 -1.61 -4.27 15.25
CA ASP A 22 -0.25 -4.60 15.69
C ASP A 22 0.80 -3.72 14.99
N ALA A 23 0.56 -3.33 13.74
CA ALA A 23 1.46 -2.47 12.98
C ALA A 23 1.29 -0.97 13.29
N MET A 24 0.08 -0.52 13.61
CA MET A 24 -0.28 0.91 13.63
C MET A 24 -1.06 1.38 14.88
N GLY A 25 -1.47 0.46 15.75
CA GLY A 25 -2.28 0.73 16.94
C GLY A 25 -3.80 0.59 16.71
N ILE A 26 -4.51 0.19 17.77
CA ILE A 26 -5.98 -0.04 17.72
C ILE A 26 -6.78 1.22 17.38
N ASP A 27 -6.27 2.41 17.74
CA ASP A 27 -6.95 3.68 17.44
C ASP A 27 -7.03 3.94 15.93
N VAL A 28 -6.02 3.49 15.17
CA VAL A 28 -6.04 3.56 13.70
C VAL A 28 -7.13 2.65 13.15
N VAL A 29 -7.26 1.42 13.67
CA VAL A 29 -8.32 0.49 13.27
C VAL A 29 -9.70 1.07 13.55
N ARG A 30 -9.93 1.61 14.75
CA ARG A 30 -11.18 2.29 15.11
C ARG A 30 -11.48 3.43 14.14
N ASN A 31 -10.48 4.21 13.74
CA ASN A 31 -10.66 5.28 12.76
C ASN A 31 -10.97 4.74 11.34
N LEU A 32 -10.34 3.65 10.91
CA LEU A 32 -10.68 2.98 9.65
C LEU A 32 -12.13 2.49 9.68
N MET A 33 -12.58 1.89 10.78
CA MET A 33 -13.96 1.43 10.95
C MET A 33 -14.96 2.60 10.90
N ARG A 34 -14.61 3.77 11.47
CA ARG A 34 -15.43 4.99 11.37
C ARG A 34 -15.55 5.51 9.94
N THR A 35 -14.42 5.56 9.23
CA THR A 35 -14.31 6.31 7.97
C THR A 35 -14.54 5.47 6.72
N LEU A 36 -14.32 4.16 6.80
CA LEU A 36 -14.32 3.24 5.66
C LEU A 36 -15.29 2.06 5.86
N SER A 37 -16.28 2.19 6.76
CA SER A 37 -17.28 1.13 6.99
C SER A 37 -18.03 0.75 5.70
N GLY A 38 -18.22 -0.56 5.51
CA GLY A 38 -18.88 -1.11 4.32
C GLY A 38 -18.00 -1.18 3.06
N MET A 39 -16.74 -0.73 3.12
CA MET A 39 -15.80 -0.84 2.00
C MET A 39 -14.98 -2.13 2.07
N TYR A 40 -14.63 -2.67 0.90
CA TYR A 40 -13.59 -3.68 0.75
C TYR A 40 -12.37 -3.01 0.12
N ILE A 41 -11.24 -3.02 0.83
CA ILE A 41 -10.02 -2.35 0.39
C ILE A 41 -8.98 -3.40 0.00
N TYR A 42 -8.52 -3.31 -1.24
CA TYR A 42 -7.37 -4.07 -1.70
C TYR A 42 -6.08 -3.34 -1.32
N ILE A 43 -5.14 -4.02 -0.66
CA ILE A 43 -3.78 -3.51 -0.42
C ILE A 43 -2.92 -3.86 -1.65
N PRO A 44 -2.58 -2.88 -2.51
CA PRO A 44 -1.86 -3.17 -3.74
C PRO A 44 -0.38 -3.48 -3.48
N ARG A 45 0.16 -4.42 -4.26
CA ARG A 45 1.62 -4.47 -4.46
C ARG A 45 2.10 -3.21 -5.16
N VAL A 46 3.35 -2.79 -4.92
CA VAL A 46 3.95 -1.60 -5.55
C VAL A 46 3.82 -1.61 -7.08
N SER A 47 3.92 -2.79 -7.72
CA SER A 47 3.74 -2.96 -9.16
C SER A 47 2.35 -2.57 -9.70
N ARG A 48 1.34 -2.44 -8.85
CA ARG A 48 0.00 -1.94 -9.22
C ARG A 48 -0.09 -0.42 -9.18
N LEU A 49 0.89 0.26 -8.59
CA LEU A 49 0.96 1.72 -8.49
C LEU A 49 1.74 2.29 -9.68
N GLU A 50 1.32 2.03 -10.92
CA GLU A 50 2.10 2.36 -12.13
C GLU A 50 2.53 3.83 -12.20
N ARG A 51 1.67 4.76 -11.78
CA ARG A 51 2.00 6.20 -11.75
C ARG A 51 3.18 6.48 -10.80
N PHE A 52 3.19 5.85 -9.64
CA PHE A 52 4.30 5.96 -8.69
C PHE A 52 5.57 5.34 -9.27
N VAL A 53 5.48 4.12 -9.82
CA VAL A 53 6.61 3.43 -10.44
C VAL A 53 7.23 4.28 -11.56
N LYS A 54 6.41 4.81 -12.48
CA LYS A 54 6.89 5.66 -13.58
C LYS A 54 7.57 6.92 -13.06
N ARG A 55 6.97 7.60 -12.08
CA ARG A 55 7.57 8.79 -11.46
C ARG A 55 8.93 8.46 -10.85
N TYR A 56 9.02 7.39 -10.06
CA TYR A 56 10.26 6.96 -9.42
C TYR A 56 11.35 6.60 -10.45
N MET A 57 10.99 5.94 -11.55
CA MET A 57 11.92 5.64 -12.64
C MET A 57 12.48 6.91 -13.30
N THR A 58 11.64 7.94 -13.50
CA THR A 58 12.07 9.22 -14.10
C THR A 58 12.97 10.00 -13.15
N GLU A 59 12.64 10.02 -11.85
CA GLU A 59 13.42 10.70 -10.82
C GLU A 59 14.79 10.05 -10.57
N ASN A 60 15.01 8.82 -11.03
CA ASN A 60 16.22 8.02 -10.83
C ASN A 60 16.81 7.54 -12.17
N ALA A 61 16.62 8.28 -13.26
CA ALA A 61 16.93 7.83 -14.62
C ALA A 61 18.41 7.50 -14.86
N GLU A 62 19.30 8.06 -14.05
CA GLU A 62 20.75 7.82 -14.04
C GLU A 62 21.17 6.48 -13.42
N ARG A 63 20.29 5.86 -12.63
CA ARG A 63 20.58 4.61 -11.92
C ARG A 63 20.33 3.37 -12.78
N PRO A 64 21.06 2.27 -12.56
CA PRO A 64 20.78 1.01 -13.24
C PRO A 64 19.37 0.48 -12.93
N PHE A 65 18.66 0.01 -13.95
CA PHE A 65 17.31 -0.59 -13.83
C PHE A 65 17.21 -1.71 -12.79
N LYS A 66 18.30 -2.42 -12.54
CA LYS A 66 18.35 -3.50 -11.56
C LYS A 66 18.24 -2.98 -10.13
N GLU A 67 18.88 -1.85 -9.83
CA GLU A 67 18.81 -1.21 -8.52
C GLU A 67 17.43 -0.60 -8.29
N ILE A 68 16.90 0.12 -9.28
CA ILE A 68 15.54 0.68 -9.23
C ILE A 68 14.49 -0.41 -9.01
N ALA A 69 14.66 -1.58 -9.64
CA ALA A 69 13.77 -2.73 -9.46
C ALA A 69 13.81 -3.29 -8.04
N LEU A 70 14.99 -3.33 -7.40
CA LEU A 70 15.14 -3.76 -6.01
C LEU A 70 14.45 -2.79 -5.04
N ASP A 71 14.66 -1.48 -5.21
CA ASP A 71 14.01 -0.45 -4.37
C ASP A 71 12.48 -0.56 -4.43
N LEU A 72 11.94 -0.74 -5.64
CA LEU A 72 10.50 -0.85 -5.87
C LEU A 72 9.95 -2.23 -5.54
N ASN A 73 10.80 -3.19 -5.17
CA ASN A 73 10.44 -4.59 -4.93
C ASN A 73 9.66 -5.22 -6.11
N VAL A 74 10.18 -5.03 -7.33
CA VAL A 74 9.62 -5.56 -8.58
C VAL A 74 10.71 -6.21 -9.45
N SER A 75 10.33 -6.94 -10.50
CA SER A 75 11.31 -7.48 -11.43
C SER A 75 11.82 -6.41 -12.41
N SER A 76 13.08 -6.48 -12.82
CA SER A 76 13.60 -5.60 -13.87
C SER A 76 12.81 -5.74 -15.18
N GLN A 77 12.30 -6.94 -15.48
CA GLN A 77 11.47 -7.19 -16.67
C GLN A 77 10.16 -6.38 -16.64
N TYR A 78 9.56 -6.19 -15.47
CA TYR A 78 8.37 -5.35 -15.31
C TYR A 78 8.68 -3.90 -15.69
N LEU A 79 9.79 -3.33 -15.20
CA LEU A 79 10.22 -1.98 -15.55
C LEU A 79 10.49 -1.81 -17.06
N TRP A 80 11.12 -2.81 -17.68
CA TRP A 80 11.35 -2.82 -19.14
C TRP A 80 10.04 -2.77 -19.93
N LYS A 81 9.04 -3.58 -19.56
CA LYS A 81 7.71 -3.57 -20.19
C LYS A 81 7.02 -2.22 -20.00
N LEU A 82 7.10 -1.64 -18.81
CA LEU A 82 6.48 -0.38 -18.48
C LEU A 82 7.08 0.80 -19.28
N ARG A 83 8.40 0.82 -19.45
CA ARG A 83 9.09 1.81 -20.29
C ARG A 83 8.66 1.72 -21.74
N ARG A 84 8.60 0.50 -22.31
CA ARG A 84 8.17 0.28 -23.71
C ARG A 84 6.74 0.74 -23.97
N ASN A 85 5.85 0.57 -23.00
CA ASN A 85 4.45 0.97 -23.11
C ASN A 85 4.21 2.47 -22.90
N SER A 86 5.20 3.23 -22.41
CA SER A 86 5.07 4.68 -22.17
C SER A 86 5.47 5.54 -23.38
N GLY A 87 5.86 4.92 -24.49
CA GLY A 87 6.18 5.58 -25.76
C GLY A 87 5.08 5.50 -26.83
N LYS A 88 3.85 5.16 -26.44
CA LYS A 88 2.62 5.30 -27.23
C LYS A 88 1.73 6.33 -26.54
#